data_AF-A0A524EAW0-F1
#
_entry.id   AF-A0A524EAW0-F1
#
_cell.length_a   1.000
_cell.length_b   1.000
_cell.length_c   1.000
_cell.angle_alpha   90.00
_cell.angle_beta   90.00
_cell.angle_gamma   90.00
#
_symmetry.space_group_name_H-M   'P 1'
#
loop_
_entity.id
_entity.type
_entity.pdbx_description
1 polymer ?
#
loop_
_entity_poly.entity_id
_entity_poly.type
_entity_poly.pdbx_seq_one_letter_code
_entity_poly.pdbx_strand_id
1 'polypeptide(L)'
;MWFEIMLIPFILLLVLFLIFFIVQEGSKWQKHRFLGVFARFIQASPRRGFVVFFILTFLTIPATLGVLHGWWTDQLLGPGMPDSQTPIVNTLLILILILAGTIPVMWGSFRTWRQAVRSAAEVRVRTTSEQ
;
A
#
# COMPACT_ATOMS: atom_id res chain seq x y z
N MET A 1 -8.52 24.44 -3.42
CA MET A 1 -9.63 23.48 -3.54
C MET A 1 -9.15 22.17 -4.16
N TRP A 2 -8.35 22.21 -5.22
CA TRP A 2 -7.80 21.02 -5.88
C TRP A 2 -6.83 20.25 -4.97
N PHE A 3 -6.05 20.94 -4.15
CA PHE A 3 -5.20 20.31 -3.15
C PHE A 3 -6.01 19.42 -2.18
N GLU A 4 -7.10 19.96 -1.62
CA GLU A 4 -7.97 19.24 -0.67
C GLU A 4 -8.61 18.02 -1.34
N ILE A 5 -9.07 18.18 -2.59
CA ILE A 5 -9.65 17.08 -3.38
C ILE A 5 -8.62 15.96 -3.59
N MET A 6 -7.38 16.30 -3.92
CA MET A 6 -6.30 15.32 -4.14
C MET A 6 -5.74 14.74 -2.82
N LEU A 7 -5.93 15.43 -1.70
CA LEU A 7 -5.53 14.97 -0.38
C LEU A 7 -6.39 13.80 0.12
N ILE A 8 -7.69 13.79 -0.21
CA ILE A 8 -8.63 12.73 0.18
C ILE A 8 -8.17 11.33 -0.28
N PRO A 9 -7.94 11.06 -1.57
CA PRO A 9 -7.50 9.73 -2.02
C PRO A 9 -6.13 9.35 -1.47
N PHE A 10 -5.23 10.32 -1.26
CA PHE A 10 -3.94 10.08 -0.64
C PHE A 10 -4.08 9.59 0.82
N ILE A 11 -4.89 10.29 1.64
CA ILE A 11 -5.15 9.88 3.02
C ILE A 11 -5.86 8.52 3.07
N LEU A 12 -6.87 8.30 2.22
CA LEU A 12 -7.60 7.03 2.16
C LEU A 12 -6.67 5.84 1.84
N LEU A 13 -5.70 6.05 0.94
CA LEU A 13 -4.72 5.03 0.60
C LEU A 13 -3.84 4.69 1.80
N LEU A 14 -3.35 5.69 2.53
CA LEU A 14 -2.55 5.47 3.75
C LEU A 14 -3.35 4.75 4.84
N VAL A 15 -4.61 5.15 5.05
CA VAL A 15 -5.51 4.50 6.01
C VAL A 15 -5.76 3.04 5.62
N LEU A 16 -6.04 2.76 4.34
CA LEU A 16 -6.23 1.39 3.86
C LEU A 16 -4.96 0.56 4.03
N PHE A 17 -3.79 1.12 3.70
CA PHE A 17 -2.51 0.46 3.91
C PHE A 17 -2.31 0.07 5.38
N LEU A 18 -2.56 1.01 6.30
CA LEU A 18 -2.40 0.80 7.73
C LEU A 18 -3.41 -0.22 8.27
N ILE A 19 -4.67 -0.18 7.82
CA ILE A 19 -5.68 -1.20 8.17
C ILE A 19 -5.20 -2.59 7.74
N PHE A 20 -4.78 -2.75 6.49
CA PHE A 20 -4.30 -4.05 6.00
C PHE A 20 -3.02 -4.51 6.69
N PHE A 21 -2.11 -3.60 7.00
CA PHE A 21 -0.89 -3.88 7.75
C PHE A 21 -1.20 -4.44 9.15
N ILE A 22 -2.00 -3.73 9.94
CA ILE A 22 -2.39 -4.17 11.30
C ILE A 22 -3.11 -5.52 11.25
N VAL A 23 -4.02 -5.65 10.30
CA VAL A 23 -4.91 -6.79 10.21
C VAL A 23 -4.18 -8.03 9.67
N GLN A 24 -3.10 -7.87 8.90
CA GLN A 24 -2.26 -9.00 8.48
C GLN A 24 -1.59 -9.71 9.69
N GLU A 25 -1.21 -8.97 10.73
CA GLU A 25 -0.41 -9.47 11.86
C GLU A 25 -1.19 -10.19 12.98
N GLY A 26 -2.39 -10.73 12.71
CA GLY A 26 -3.07 -11.51 13.74
C GLY A 26 -4.38 -12.19 13.31
N SER A 27 -4.49 -13.49 13.57
CA SER A 27 -5.72 -14.26 13.34
C SER A 27 -6.91 -13.78 14.18
N LYS A 28 -6.64 -13.15 15.34
CA LYS A 28 -7.67 -12.54 16.21
C LYS A 28 -8.55 -11.51 15.49
N TRP A 29 -8.00 -10.82 14.49
CA TRP A 29 -8.72 -9.81 13.73
C TRP A 29 -9.85 -10.39 12.89
N GLN A 30 -9.83 -11.68 12.54
CA GLN A 30 -10.87 -12.34 11.74
C GLN A 30 -12.26 -12.29 12.40
N LYS A 31 -12.32 -12.26 13.73
CA LYS A 31 -13.56 -12.22 14.52
C LYS A 31 -14.04 -10.79 14.82
N HIS A 32 -13.25 -9.78 14.47
CA HIS A 32 -13.57 -8.39 14.78
C HIS A 32 -14.76 -7.88 13.93
N ARG A 33 -15.68 -7.14 14.55
CA ARG A 33 -16.93 -6.68 13.91
C ARG A 33 -16.71 -5.90 12.61
N PHE A 34 -15.78 -4.94 12.63
CA PHE A 34 -15.49 -4.08 11.47
C PHE A 34 -14.28 -4.56 10.65
N LEU A 35 -13.13 -4.73 11.31
CA LEU A 35 -11.87 -5.15 10.68
C LEU A 35 -11.85 -6.62 10.19
N GLY A 36 -12.81 -7.45 10.61
CA GLY A 36 -12.84 -8.88 10.26
C GLY A 36 -12.98 -9.15 8.76
N VAL A 37 -13.66 -8.28 8.02
CA VAL A 37 -13.77 -8.42 6.55
C VAL A 37 -12.40 -8.27 5.89
N PHE A 38 -11.66 -7.23 6.26
CA PHE A 38 -10.29 -6.98 5.79
C PHE A 38 -9.35 -8.13 6.17
N ALA A 39 -9.51 -8.67 7.38
CA ALA A 39 -8.72 -9.79 7.90
C ALA A 39 -8.92 -11.05 7.08
N ARG A 40 -10.18 -11.45 6.89
CA ARG A 40 -10.52 -12.62 6.09
C ARG A 40 -10.07 -12.45 4.65
N PHE A 41 -10.15 -11.24 4.09
CA PHE A 41 -9.71 -10.99 2.72
C PHE A 41 -8.19 -11.16 2.55
N ILE A 42 -7.39 -10.49 3.37
CA ILE A 42 -5.93 -10.47 3.21
C ILE A 42 -5.27 -11.78 3.67
N GLN A 43 -5.82 -12.41 4.71
CA GLN A 43 -5.30 -13.66 5.28
C GLN A 43 -5.77 -14.91 4.53
N ALA A 44 -6.72 -14.80 3.58
CA ALA A 44 -7.22 -15.95 2.82
C ALA A 44 -6.13 -16.64 1.98
N SER A 45 -5.12 -15.90 1.51
CA SER A 45 -3.97 -16.50 0.85
C SER A 45 -2.75 -15.57 0.89
N PRO A 46 -1.52 -16.11 0.96
CA PRO A 46 -0.29 -15.31 0.88
C PRO A 46 -0.21 -14.45 -0.39
N ARG A 47 -0.74 -14.96 -1.52
CA ARG A 47 -0.79 -14.22 -2.79
C ARG A 47 -1.63 -12.95 -2.68
N ARG A 48 -2.80 -13.01 -2.03
CA ARG A 48 -3.67 -11.83 -1.84
C ARG A 48 -2.96 -10.77 -1.00
N GLY A 49 -2.31 -11.17 0.09
CA GLY A 49 -1.47 -10.27 0.90
C GLY A 49 -0.44 -9.53 0.05
N PHE A 50 0.38 -10.27 -0.71
CA PHE A 50 1.36 -9.67 -1.61
C PHE A 50 0.74 -8.70 -2.61
N VAL A 51 -0.32 -9.10 -3.33
CA VAL A 51 -0.96 -8.28 -4.36
C VAL A 51 -1.55 -6.99 -3.78
N VAL A 52 -2.18 -7.07 -2.59
CA VAL A 52 -2.73 -5.88 -1.91
C VAL A 52 -1.64 -4.89 -1.56
N PHE A 53 -0.56 -5.32 -0.88
CA PHE A 53 0.53 -4.40 -0.55
C PHE A 53 1.27 -3.89 -1.77
N PHE A 54 1.44 -4.72 -2.81
CA PHE A 54 2.05 -4.29 -4.05
C PHE A 54 1.24 -3.18 -4.73
N ILE A 55 -0.09 -3.35 -4.87
CA ILE A 55 -0.97 -2.35 -5.46
C ILE A 55 -0.98 -1.08 -4.62
N LEU A 56 -1.11 -1.19 -3.29
CA LEU A 56 -1.13 -0.02 -2.42
C LEU A 56 0.20 0.74 -2.48
N THR A 57 1.34 0.04 -2.39
CA THR A 57 2.67 0.66 -2.55
C THR A 57 2.80 1.34 -3.90
N PHE A 58 2.39 0.70 -5.00
CA PHE A 58 2.46 1.30 -6.33
C PHE A 58 1.56 2.54 -6.47
N LEU A 59 0.35 2.51 -5.89
CA LEU A 59 -0.59 3.62 -5.90
C LEU A 59 -0.16 4.79 -5.01
N THR A 60 0.76 4.60 -4.03
CA THR A 60 1.26 5.74 -3.24
C THR A 60 1.96 6.77 -4.12
N ILE A 61 2.70 6.35 -5.15
CA ILE A 61 3.44 7.24 -6.06
C ILE A 61 2.50 8.22 -6.78
N PRO A 62 1.51 7.78 -7.58
CA PRO A 62 0.58 8.70 -8.24
C PRO A 62 -0.29 9.46 -7.23
N ALA A 63 -0.64 8.88 -6.07
CA ALA A 63 -1.40 9.59 -5.05
C ALA A 63 -0.61 10.78 -4.46
N THR A 64 0.67 10.60 -4.13
CA THR A 64 1.53 11.67 -3.62
C THR A 64 1.81 12.73 -4.67
N LEU A 65 2.05 12.33 -5.93
CA LEU A 65 2.18 13.27 -7.05
C LEU A 65 0.86 14.03 -7.32
N GLY A 66 -0.28 13.39 -7.13
CA GLY A 66 -1.60 14.02 -7.21
C GLY A 66 -1.76 15.17 -6.22
N VAL A 67 -1.24 15.03 -4.99
CA VAL A 67 -1.23 16.11 -3.99
C VAL A 67 -0.41 17.31 -4.46
N LEU A 68 0.77 17.07 -5.03
CA LEU A 68 1.60 18.14 -5.62
C LEU A 68 0.89 18.82 -6.80
N HIS A 69 0.26 18.02 -7.67
CA HIS A 69 -0.51 18.54 -8.78
C HIS A 69 -1.69 19.39 -8.31
N GLY A 70 -2.41 18.96 -7.28
CA GLY A 70 -3.50 19.72 -6.66
C GLY A 70 -3.02 21.06 -6.11
N TRP A 71 -1.85 21.08 -5.45
CA TRP A 71 -1.22 22.31 -4.99
C TRP A 71 -0.85 23.26 -6.14
N TRP A 72 -0.22 22.76 -7.20
CA TRP A 72 0.11 23.57 -8.38
C TRP A 72 -1.13 24.14 -9.06
N THR A 73 -2.18 23.34 -9.19
CA THR A 73 -3.44 23.78 -9.80
C THR A 73 -4.04 24.92 -8.99
N ASP A 74 -4.04 24.81 -7.65
CA ASP A 74 -4.54 25.88 -6.78
C ASP A 74 -3.69 27.17 -6.88
N GLN A 75 -2.36 27.07 -7.03
CA GLN A 75 -1.50 28.25 -7.18
C GLN A 75 -1.68 28.95 -8.54
N LEU A 76 -1.72 28.16 -9.61
CA LEU A 76 -1.89 28.66 -10.98
C LEU A 76 -3.26 29.33 -11.19
N LEU A 77 -4.31 28.82 -10.53
CA LEU A 77 -5.65 29.40 -10.56
C LEU A 77 -5.84 30.55 -9.57
N GLY A 78 -4.87 30.78 -8.69
CA GLY A 78 -4.90 31.81 -7.65
C GLY A 78 -3.82 32.89 -7.87
N PRO A 79 -2.83 33.02 -6.97
CA PRO A 79 -1.89 34.15 -6.96
C PRO A 79 -0.86 34.16 -8.10
N GLY A 80 -0.80 33.13 -8.95
CA GLY A 80 0.10 33.06 -10.11
C GLY A 80 1.18 32.01 -9.98
N MET A 81 2.22 32.10 -10.81
CA MET A 81 3.27 31.07 -10.88
C MET A 81 4.05 31.00 -9.56
N PRO A 82 4.25 29.80 -8.98
CA PRO A 82 4.93 29.68 -7.70
C PRO A 82 6.44 29.97 -7.83
N ASP A 83 6.93 30.95 -7.09
CA ASP A 83 8.37 31.31 -7.03
C ASP A 83 9.20 30.39 -6.11
N SER A 84 8.52 29.52 -5.33
CA SER A 84 9.15 28.63 -4.36
C SER A 84 9.07 27.16 -4.77
N GLN A 85 10.20 26.47 -4.71
CA GLN A 85 10.30 25.02 -4.94
C GLN A 85 10.06 24.18 -3.67
N THR A 86 9.94 24.81 -2.50
CA THR A 86 9.77 24.14 -1.20
C THR A 86 8.66 23.08 -1.21
N PRO A 87 7.48 23.32 -1.82
CA PRO A 87 6.40 22.33 -1.83
C PRO A 87 6.74 21.06 -2.61
N ILE A 88 7.49 21.18 -3.71
CA ILE A 88 7.97 20.05 -4.51
C ILE A 88 8.90 19.19 -3.65
N VAL A 89 9.89 19.83 -2.99
CA VAL A 89 10.85 19.13 -2.13
C VAL A 89 10.12 18.43 -0.97
N ASN A 90 9.18 19.11 -0.32
CA ASN A 90 8.40 18.52 0.77
C ASN A 90 7.58 17.32 0.30
N THR A 91 6.95 17.38 -0.86
CA THR A 91 6.20 16.24 -1.40
C THR A 91 7.11 15.06 -1.73
N LEU A 92 8.30 15.32 -2.28
CA LEU A 92 9.29 14.25 -2.54
C LEU A 92 9.80 13.62 -1.24
N LEU A 93 10.06 14.42 -0.21
CA LEU A 93 10.47 13.91 1.11
C LEU A 93 9.36 13.04 1.74
N ILE A 94 8.10 13.46 1.64
CA ILE A 94 6.94 12.68 2.10
C ILE A 94 6.84 11.37 1.30
N LEU A 95 7.02 11.41 -0.02
CA LEU A 95 7.02 10.21 -0.87
C LEU A 95 8.11 9.23 -0.43
N ILE A 96 9.34 9.72 -0.24
CA ILE A 96 10.47 8.89 0.21
C ILE A 96 10.16 8.26 1.57
N LEU A 97 9.61 9.04 2.52
CA LEU A 97 9.25 8.54 3.85
C LEU A 97 8.21 7.42 3.77
N ILE A 98 7.17 7.59 2.96
CA ILE A 98 6.10 6.60 2.78
C ILE A 98 6.65 5.35 2.08
N LEU A 99 7.46 5.50 1.04
CA LEU A 99 8.09 4.39 0.33
C LEU A 99 9.04 3.61 1.25
N ALA A 100 9.77 4.29 2.12
CA ALA A 100 10.65 3.66 3.10
C ALA A 100 9.89 2.74 4.07
N GLY A 101 8.64 3.07 4.42
CA GLY A 101 7.78 2.19 5.23
C GLY A 101 7.06 1.10 4.44
N THR A 102 6.56 1.43 3.23
CA THR A 102 5.69 0.53 2.46
C THR A 102 6.46 -0.54 1.69
N ILE A 103 7.68 -0.25 1.21
CA ILE A 103 8.51 -1.21 0.47
C ILE A 103 8.91 -2.43 1.33
N PRO A 104 9.40 -2.28 2.58
CA PRO A 104 9.71 -3.43 3.44
C PRO A 104 8.50 -4.33 3.70
N VAL A 105 7.32 -3.76 3.93
CA VAL A 105 6.07 -4.52 4.17
C VAL A 105 5.66 -5.31 2.92
N MET A 106 5.68 -4.67 1.76
CA MET A 106 5.42 -5.33 0.47
C MET A 106 6.42 -6.47 0.23
N TRP A 107 7.70 -6.24 0.47
CA TRP A 107 8.75 -7.24 0.30
C TRP A 107 8.62 -8.41 1.27
N GLY A 108 8.24 -8.15 2.53
CA GLY A 108 7.90 -9.17 3.51
C GLY A 108 6.77 -10.08 3.00
N SER A 109 5.68 -9.49 2.53
CA SER A 109 4.55 -10.21 1.97
C SER A 109 4.91 -11.02 0.70
N PHE A 110 5.80 -10.50 -0.15
CA PHE A 110 6.35 -11.22 -1.30
C PHE A 110 7.11 -12.48 -0.87
N ARG A 111 7.97 -12.37 0.17
CA ARG A 111 8.74 -13.52 0.70
C ARG A 111 7.80 -14.61 1.21
N THR A 112 6.77 -14.25 1.98
CA THR A 112 5.77 -15.20 2.49
C THR A 112 5.04 -15.90 1.36
N TRP A 113 4.62 -15.17 0.33
CA TRP A 113 3.99 -15.77 -0.85
C TRP A 113 4.93 -16.73 -1.58
N ARG A 114 6.17 -16.33 -1.84
CA ARG A 114 7.17 -17.16 -2.52
C ARG A 114 7.45 -18.45 -1.74
N GLN A 115 7.56 -18.37 -0.42
CA GLN A 115 7.76 -19.54 0.44
C GLN A 115 6.56 -20.49 0.39
N ALA A 116 5.34 -19.96 0.42
CA ALA A 116 4.12 -20.76 0.32
C ALA A 116 3.98 -21.49 -1.04
N VAL A 117 4.42 -20.86 -2.13
CA VAL A 117 4.44 -21.51 -3.46
C VAL A 117 5.47 -22.62 -3.51
N ARG A 118 6.67 -22.40 -2.94
CA ARG A 118 7.73 -23.42 -2.87
C ARG A 118 7.31 -24.63 -2.05
N SER A 119 6.74 -24.41 -0.86
CA SER A 119 6.28 -25.53 -0.02
C SER A 119 5.16 -26.33 -0.68
N ALA A 120 4.23 -25.67 -1.37
CA ALA A 120 3.18 -26.36 -2.14
C ALA A 120 3.76 -27.20 -3.30
N ALA A 121 4.84 -26.74 -3.94
CA ALA A 121 5.53 -27.50 -4.98
C ALA A 121 6.25 -28.73 -4.40
N GLU A 122 6.95 -28.57 -3.27
CA GLU A 122 7.65 -29.68 -2.60
C GLU A 122 6.69 -30.81 -2.18
N VAL A 123 5.50 -30.47 -1.67
CA VAL A 123 4.48 -31.46 -1.30
C VAL A 123 4.02 -32.26 -2.52
N ARG A 124 3.76 -31.60 -3.65
CA ARG A 124 3.32 -32.28 -4.88
C ARG A 124 4.35 -33.26 -5.44
N VAL A 125 5.63 -32.91 -5.35
CA VAL A 125 6.72 -33.79 -5.79
C VAL A 125 6.76 -35.05 -4.92
N ARG A 126 6.70 -34.90 -3.59
CA ARG A 126 6.71 -36.04 -2.64
C ARG A 126 5.54 -37.00 -2.86
N THR A 127 4.33 -36.46 -3.03
CA THR A 127 3.15 -37.30 -3.29
C THR A 127 3.22 -38.06 -4.61
N THR A 128 3.96 -37.56 -5.59
CA THR A 128 4.12 -38.21 -6.90
C THR A 128 5.23 -39.27 -6.89
N SER A 129 6.26 -39.11 -6.05
CA SER A 129 7.35 -40.08 -5.91
C SER A 129 7.04 -41.28 -5.01
N GLU A 130 6.00 -41.19 -4.18
CA GLU A 130 5.54 -42.27 -3.28
C GLU A 130 4.43 -43.14 -3.91
N GLN A 131 4.00 -42.84 -5.14
CA GLN A 131 3.08 -43.65 -5.95
C GLN A 131 3.84 -44.48 -6.98
#